data_AF-A0A967JVD9-F1
#
_entry.id   AF-A0A967JVD9-F1
#
_cell.length_a   1.000
_cell.length_b   1.000
_cell.length_c   1.000
_cell.angle_alpha   90.00
_cell.angle_beta   90.00
_cell.angle_gamma   90.00
#
_symmetry.space_group_name_H-M   'P 1'
#
loop_
_entity.id
_entity.type
_entity.pdbx_description
1 polymer ?
#
loop_
_entity_poly.entity_id
_entity_poly.type
_entity_poly.pdbx_seq_one_letter_code
_entity_poly.pdbx_strand_id
1 'polypeptide(L)'
;MGACLTHPVNRILVANRGEIACRVIRTARRLGIRTVAVYSDADAAALHVEQADEAIRIGPAPAIESYLAVDAIVGACRATGADAVHP
;
A
#
# COMPACT_ATOMS: atom_id res chain seq x y z
N MET A 1 -21.46 10.73 -22.65
CA MET A 1 -20.65 9.56 -22.27
C MET A 1 -19.22 10.06 -22.10
N GLY A 2 -18.86 10.46 -20.88
CA GLY A 2 -17.55 11.05 -20.59
C GLY A 2 -16.46 9.99 -20.70
N ALA A 3 -15.34 10.33 -21.34
CA ALA A 3 -14.20 9.46 -21.49
C ALA A 3 -13.81 8.86 -20.13
N CYS A 4 -13.82 7.52 -20.05
CA CYS A 4 -13.18 6.79 -18.98
C CYS A 4 -11.68 7.12 -19.07
N LEU A 5 -11.22 8.09 -18.29
CA LEU A 5 -9.80 8.37 -18.15
C LEU A 5 -9.20 7.19 -17.40
N THR A 6 -8.67 6.22 -18.14
CA THR A 6 -7.81 5.18 -17.57
C THR A 6 -6.62 5.90 -16.93
N HIS A 7 -6.61 6.01 -15.60
CA HIS A 7 -5.43 6.51 -14.90
C HIS A 7 -4.28 5.54 -15.19
N PRO A 8 -3.07 6.02 -15.52
CA PRO A 8 -1.93 5.14 -15.84
C PRO A 8 -1.54 4.23 -14.65
N VAL A 9 -2.00 4.57 -13.45
CA VAL A 9 -1.88 3.77 -12.23
C VAL A 9 -3.28 3.44 -11.75
N ASN A 10 -3.65 2.16 -11.81
CA ASN A 10 -4.94 1.67 -11.31
C ASN A 10 -4.82 1.17 -9.87
N ARG A 11 -3.64 0.68 -9.48
CA ARG A 11 -3.34 0.17 -8.14
C ARG A 11 -1.99 0.68 -7.65
N ILE A 12 -1.97 1.25 -6.44
CA ILE A 12 -0.75 1.72 -5.78
C ILE A 12 -0.52 0.98 -4.46
N LEU A 13 0.70 0.50 -4.25
CA LEU A 13 1.16 0.01 -2.96
C LEU A 13 1.81 1.16 -2.18
N VAL A 14 1.45 1.29 -0.90
CA VAL A 14 2.04 2.30 -0.01
C VAL A 14 3.05 1.61 0.90
N ALA A 15 4.34 1.79 0.60
CA ALA A 15 5.46 1.16 1.32
C ALA A 15 5.83 1.95 2.59
N ASN A 16 4.83 2.30 3.39
CA ASN A 16 4.97 3.07 4.62
C ASN A 16 3.86 2.66 5.62
N ARG A 17 3.84 3.29 6.80
CA ARG A 17 2.88 3.00 7.89
C ARG A 17 2.30 4.26 8.50
N GLY A 18 1.33 4.10 9.39
CA GLY A 18 0.83 5.19 10.22
C GLY A 18 0.12 6.29 9.42
N GLU A 19 0.26 7.55 9.88
CA GLU A 19 -0.52 8.67 9.34
C GLU A 19 -0.16 9.01 7.89
N ILE A 20 1.11 8.81 7.49
CA ILE A 20 1.53 9.10 6.13
C ILE A 20 0.92 8.10 5.14
N ALA A 21 0.86 6.81 5.52
CA ALA A 21 0.18 5.80 4.71
C ALA A 21 -1.32 6.13 4.57
N CYS A 22 -1.97 6.51 5.67
CA CYS A 22 -3.37 6.96 5.65
C CYS A 22 -3.57 8.17 4.72
N ARG A 23 -2.63 9.14 4.71
CA ARG A 23 -2.71 10.34 3.86
C ARG A 23 -2.61 10.00 2.38
N VAL A 24 -1.70 9.10 2.01
CA VAL A 24 -1.55 8.62 0.63
C VAL A 24 -2.80 7.86 0.20
N ILE A 25 -3.30 6.94 1.03
CA ILE A 25 -4.51 6.16 0.76
C ILE A 25 -5.72 7.07 0.50
N ARG A 26 -5.93 8.10 1.34
CA ARG A 26 -7.03 9.07 1.13
C ARG A 26 -6.91 9.82 -0.20
N THR A 27 -5.69 10.12 -0.64
CA THR A 27 -5.46 10.82 -1.91
C THR A 27 -5.68 9.89 -3.11
N ALA A 28 -5.13 8.67 -3.06
CA ALA A 28 -5.33 7.65 -4.08
C ALA A 28 -6.83 7.32 -4.27
N ARG A 29 -7.59 7.18 -3.18
CA ARG A 29 -9.05 6.98 -3.22
C ARG A 29 -9.78 8.14 -3.91
N ARG A 30 -9.41 9.39 -3.65
CA ARG A 30 -10.00 10.57 -4.32
C ARG A 30 -9.72 10.60 -5.82
N LEU A 31 -8.62 9.97 -6.25
CA LEU A 31 -8.24 9.84 -7.66
C LEU A 31 -8.82 8.57 -8.32
N GLY A 32 -9.55 7.73 -7.59
CA GLY A 32 -10.09 6.47 -8.11
C GLY A 32 -9.05 5.35 -8.24
N ILE A 33 -7.89 5.47 -7.57
CA ILE A 33 -6.81 4.48 -7.59
C ILE A 33 -7.01 3.51 -6.42
N ARG A 34 -6.92 2.19 -6.69
CA ARG A 34 -6.97 1.14 -5.67
C ARG A 34 -5.69 1.14 -4.84
N THR A 35 -5.81 0.85 -3.55
CA THR A 35 -4.73 0.99 -2.58
C THR A 35 -4.38 -0.34 -1.92
N VAL A 36 -3.08 -0.59 -1.79
CA VAL A 36 -2.53 -1.72 -1.04
C VAL A 36 -1.68 -1.18 0.11
N ALA A 37 -2.02 -1.54 1.35
CA ALA A 37 -1.17 -1.28 2.51
C ALA A 37 -0.22 -2.46 2.76
N VAL A 38 1.02 -2.17 3.11
CA VAL A 38 1.91 -3.17 3.72
C VAL A 38 1.90 -3.04 5.24
N TYR A 39 2.07 -4.17 5.94
CA TYR A 39 2.14 -4.16 7.40
C TYR A 39 3.10 -5.19 7.99
N SER A 40 3.72 -4.80 9.10
CA SER A 40 4.41 -5.72 10.01
C SER A 40 3.41 -6.35 10.99
N ASP A 41 3.79 -7.43 11.68
CA ASP A 41 2.94 -8.02 12.73
C ASP A 41 2.47 -7.01 13.80
N ALA A 42 3.29 -6.01 14.12
CA ALA A 42 2.93 -4.97 15.08
C ALA A 42 1.82 -4.03 14.56
N ASP A 43 1.65 -3.95 13.25
CA ASP A 43 0.72 -3.05 12.58
C ASP A 43 -0.52 -3.76 12.02
N ALA A 44 -0.73 -5.05 12.34
CA ALA A 44 -1.83 -5.85 11.78
C ALA A 44 -3.23 -5.24 12.03
N ALA A 45 -3.38 -4.46 13.10
CA ALA A 45 -4.61 -3.75 13.44
C ALA A 45 -4.49 -2.21 13.30
N ALA A 46 -3.47 -1.72 12.58
CA ALA A 46 -3.26 -0.29 12.41
C ALA A 46 -4.28 0.35 11.45
N LEU A 47 -4.58 1.63 11.67
CA LEU A 47 -5.58 2.35 10.88
C LEU A 47 -5.28 2.36 9.37
N HIS A 48 -4.01 2.43 8.95
CA HIS A 48 -3.67 2.43 7.51
C HIS A 48 -3.96 1.08 6.85
N VAL A 49 -3.91 -0.01 7.62
CA VAL A 49 -4.29 -1.37 7.17
C VAL A 49 -5.79 -1.45 6.97
N GLU A 50 -6.57 -0.98 7.94
CA GLU A 50 -8.03 -0.91 7.84
C GLU A 50 -8.50 0.01 6.71
N GLN A 51 -7.78 1.12 6.47
CA GLN A 51 -8.14 2.10 5.46
C GLN A 51 -7.84 1.67 4.02
N ALA A 52 -6.95 0.71 3.76
CA ALA A 52 -6.60 0.31 2.40
C ALA A 52 -7.65 -0.64 1.79
N ASP A 53 -7.69 -0.75 0.45
CA ASP A 53 -8.61 -1.70 -0.21
C ASP A 53 -8.12 -3.15 -0.11
N GLU A 54 -6.81 -3.34 0.05
CA GLU A 54 -6.13 -4.62 0.25
C GLU A 54 -4.94 -4.37 1.20
N ALA A 55 -4.57 -5.36 1.99
CA ALA A 55 -3.39 -5.27 2.85
C ALA A 55 -2.59 -6.58 2.85
N ILE A 56 -1.27 -6.47 2.84
CA ILE A 56 -0.36 -7.62 2.80
C ILE A 56 0.70 -7.54 3.90
N ARG A 57 0.87 -8.66 4.59
CA ARG A 57 1.90 -8.81 5.62
C ARG A 57 3.27 -8.91 4.96
N ILE A 58 4.20 -8.06 5.39
CA ILE A 58 5.57 -8.03 4.86
C ILE A 58 6.63 -8.57 5.81
N GLY A 59 6.30 -8.82 7.09
CA GLY A 59 7.26 -9.39 8.02
C GLY A 59 6.89 -9.22 9.49
N PRO A 60 7.80 -9.63 10.39
CA PRO A 60 7.66 -9.41 11.83
C PRO A 60 7.83 -7.93 12.20
N ALA A 61 7.60 -7.60 13.48
CA ALA A 61 7.62 -6.23 13.99
C ALA A 61 8.89 -5.41 13.71
N PRO A 62 10.13 -5.97 13.73
CA PRO A 62 11.33 -5.18 13.47
C PRO A 62 11.33 -4.59 12.05
N ALA A 63 11.58 -3.28 11.94
CA ALA A 63 11.55 -2.58 10.64
C ALA A 63 12.57 -3.14 9.64
N ILE A 64 13.76 -3.56 10.11
CA ILE A 64 14.80 -4.18 9.27
C ILE A 64 14.33 -5.49 8.61
N GLU A 65 13.38 -6.19 9.23
CA GLU A 65 12.80 -7.45 8.75
C GLU A 65 11.44 -7.25 8.05
N SER A 66 10.96 -6.01 7.95
CA SER A 66 9.66 -5.66 7.36
C SER A 66 9.75 -4.44 6.44
N TYR A 67 9.48 -3.23 6.96
CA TYR A 67 9.39 -2.00 6.16
C TYR A 67 10.69 -1.62 5.43
N LEU A 68 11.84 -2.05 5.94
CA LEU A 68 13.15 -1.83 5.33
C LEU A 68 13.66 -3.07 4.57
N ALA A 69 12.89 -4.16 4.57
CA ALA A 69 13.20 -5.36 3.80
C ALA A 69 12.73 -5.18 2.34
N VAL A 70 13.62 -4.69 1.48
CA VAL A 70 13.31 -4.37 0.07
C VAL A 70 12.69 -5.56 -0.67
N ASP A 71 13.20 -6.78 -0.46
CA ASP A 71 12.66 -7.98 -1.10
C ASP A 71 11.22 -8.28 -0.69
N ALA A 72 10.86 -8.00 0.57
CA ALA A 72 9.48 -8.15 1.05
C ALA A 72 8.54 -7.12 0.40
N ILE A 73 8.98 -5.87 0.26
CA ILE A 73 8.20 -4.82 -0.41
C ILE A 73 8.04 -5.13 -1.91
N VAL A 74 9.11 -5.53 -2.60
CA VAL A 74 9.04 -5.91 -4.03
C VAL A 74 8.18 -7.16 -4.23
N GLY A 75 8.30 -8.14 -3.32
CA GLY A 75 7.43 -9.32 -3.27
C GLY A 75 5.96 -8.94 -3.11
N ALA A 76 5.66 -8.01 -2.21
CA ALA A 76 4.31 -7.48 -2.01
C ALA A 76 3.78 -6.79 -3.27
N CYS A 77 4.56 -5.90 -3.91
CA CYS A 77 4.17 -5.25 -5.17
C CYS A 77 3.79 -6.27 -6.25
N ARG A 78 4.59 -7.34 -6.39
CA ARG A 78 4.33 -8.42 -7.37
C ARG A 78 3.09 -9.23 -7.01
N ALA A 79 2.94 -9.64 -5.75
CA ALA A 79 1.82 -10.45 -5.28
C ALA A 79 0.48 -9.72 -5.44
N THR A 80 0.46 -8.42 -5.20
CA THR A 80 -0.77 -7.61 -5.30
C THR A 80 -0.97 -6.99 -6.68
N GLY A 81 -0.04 -7.16 -7.63
CA GLY A 81 -0.10 -6.53 -8.95
C GLY A 81 -0.19 -5.01 -8.89
N ALA A 82 0.57 -4.37 -7.99
CA ALA A 82 0.61 -2.91 -7.90
C ALA A 82 1.33 -2.32 -9.13
N ASP A 83 0.74 -1.32 -9.76
CA ASP A 83 1.34 -0.62 -10.92
C ASP A 83 2.43 0.36 -10.47
N ALA A 84 2.32 0.88 -9.24
CA ALA A 84 3.23 1.85 -8.66
C ALA A 84 3.42 1.61 -7.15
N VAL A 85 4.51 2.16 -6.61
CA VAL A 85 4.81 2.20 -5.18
C VAL A 85 5.00 3.64 -4.72
N HIS A 86 4.38 4.02 -3.60
CA HIS A 86 4.67 5.25 -2.89
C HIS A 86 5.45 4.91 -1.61
N PRO A 87 6.70 5.40 -1.46
CA PRO A 87 7.49 5.17 -0.24
C PRO A 87 7.02 6.03 0.93
#